data_AF-A0A7V6QKD7-F1
#
_entry.id   AF-A0A7V6QKD7-F1
#
_cell.length_a   1.000
_cell.length_b   1.000
_cell.length_c   1.000
_cell.angle_alpha   90.00
_cell.angle_beta   90.00
_cell.angle_gamma   90.00
#
_symmetry.space_group_name_H-M   'P 1'
#
loop_
_entity.id
_entity.type
_entity.pdbx_description
1 polymer ?
#
loop_
_entity_poly.entity_id
_entity_poly.type
_entity_poly.pdbx_seq_one_letter_code
_entity_poly.pdbx_strand_id
1 'polypeptide(L)' 'MGFENDSFAFFPFGALFCLTLFCFVAVRIFEIRNRYSASKQGDRNITSILQSRLAKGELDEAEYQRLKDLLTK' A
#
# COMPACT_ATOMS: atom_id res chain seq x y z
N MET A 1 -21.19 -37.87 -0.62
CA MET A 1 -19.78 -38.24 -0.77
C MET A 1 -19.47 -38.14 -2.26
N GLY A 2 -18.32 -37.58 -2.63
CA GLY A 2 -17.87 -37.60 -4.03
C GLY A 2 -17.49 -36.25 -4.64
N PHE A 3 -16.70 -35.42 -3.94
CA PHE A 3 -15.76 -34.52 -4.64
C PHE A 3 -14.57 -35.40 -5.09
N GLU A 4 -14.85 -36.38 -5.95
CA GLU A 4 -13.85 -37.32 -6.44
C GLU A 4 -13.28 -36.80 -7.75
N ASN A 5 -12.16 -36.11 -7.62
CA ASN A 5 -10.92 -36.46 -8.32
C ASN A 5 -10.83 -36.34 -9.86
N ASP A 6 -11.67 -35.56 -10.55
CA ASP A 6 -11.42 -35.28 -11.99
C ASP A 6 -10.38 -34.18 -12.26
N SER A 7 -9.85 -33.52 -11.23
CA SER A 7 -8.78 -32.52 -11.38
C SER A 7 -7.38 -33.14 -11.56
N PHE A 8 -7.24 -34.47 -11.55
CA PHE A 8 -5.95 -35.16 -11.63
C PHE A 8 -5.40 -35.36 -13.06
N ALA A 9 -6.10 -34.91 -14.11
CA ALA A 9 -5.69 -35.17 -15.50
C ALA A 9 -4.83 -34.08 -16.16
N PHE A 10 -4.66 -32.90 -15.56
CA PHE A 10 -3.81 -31.84 -16.11
C PHE A 10 -2.45 -31.83 -15.38
N PHE A 11 -1.52 -32.65 -15.91
CA PHE A 11 -0.06 -32.64 -15.75
C PHE A 11 0.53 -31.30 -15.22
N PRO A 12 1.68 -31.25 -14.50
CA PRO A 12 2.27 -30.13 -13.70
C PRO A 12 2.05 -28.68 -14.18
N PHE A 13 1.85 -28.47 -15.47
CA PHE A 13 1.43 -27.23 -16.11
C PHE A 13 0.11 -26.66 -15.57
N GLY A 14 -0.86 -27.46 -15.12
CA GLY A 14 -2.14 -26.96 -14.58
C GLY A 14 -1.95 -26.19 -13.27
N ALA A 15 -1.20 -26.77 -12.33
CA ALA A 15 -0.86 -26.12 -11.08
C ALA A 15 0.01 -24.87 -11.30
N LEU A 16 0.98 -24.95 -12.22
CA LEU A 16 1.81 -23.81 -12.61
C LEU A 16 0.96 -22.67 -13.21
N PHE A 17 -0.04 -23.00 -14.04
CA PHE A 17 -0.96 -22.02 -14.62
C PHE A 17 -1.82 -21.34 -13.55
N CYS A 18 -2.37 -22.10 -12.60
CA CYS A 18 -3.11 -21.51 -11.48
C CYS A 18 -2.20 -20.63 -10.59
N LEU A 19 -0.96 -21.07 -10.35
CA LEU A 19 0.01 -20.32 -9.56
C LEU A 19 0.39 -19.01 -10.26
N THR A 20 0.63 -19.01 -11.57
CA THR A 20 0.97 -17.78 -12.30
C THR A 20 -0.17 -16.78 -12.30
N LEU A 21 -1.42 -17.24 -12.49
CA LEU A 21 -2.60 -16.37 -12.37
C LEU A 21 -2.74 -15.78 -10.97
N PHE A 22 -2.56 -16.61 -9.94
CA PHE A 22 -2.60 -16.15 -8.55
C PHE A 22 -1.50 -15.13 -8.27
N CYS A 23 -0.26 -15.40 -8.69
CA CYS A 23 0.85 -14.47 -8.55
C CYS A 23 0.59 -13.17 -9.31
N PHE A 24 0.02 -13.21 -10.51
CA PHE A 24 -0.32 -12.01 -11.27
C PHE A 24 -1.32 -11.14 -10.53
N VAL A 25 -2.41 -11.73 -10.03
CA VAL A 25 -3.42 -11.02 -9.23
C VAL A 25 -2.80 -10.47 -7.95
N ALA A 26 -2.01 -11.26 -7.23
CA ALA A 26 -1.33 -10.85 -6.01
C ALA A 26 -0.38 -9.66 -6.26
N VAL A 27 0.40 -9.68 -7.35
CA VAL A 27 1.29 -8.58 -7.73
C VAL A 27 0.49 -7.32 -8.05
N ARG A 28 -0.62 -7.43 -8.80
CA ARG A 28 -1.47 -6.25 -9.10
C ARG A 28 -2.09 -5.65 -7.84
N ILE A 29 -2.61 -6.49 -6.95
CA ILE A 29 -3.15 -6.03 -5.66
C ILE A 29 -2.04 -5.40 -4.82
N PHE A 30 -0.86 -6.02 -4.78
CA PHE A 30 0.29 -5.51 -4.03
C PHE A 30 0.78 -4.18 -4.59
N GLU A 31 0.89 -4.04 -5.91
CA GLU A 31 1.33 -2.81 -6.57
C GLU A 31 0.35 -1.66 -6.29
N ILE A 32 -0.96 -1.92 -6.41
CA ILE A 32 -2.01 -0.95 -6.07
C ILE A 32 -1.88 -0.59 -4.58
N ARG A 33 -1.86 -1.57 -3.68
CA ARG A 33 -1.73 -1.33 -2.24
C ARG A 33 -0.44 -0.59 -1.88
N ASN A 34 0.66 -0.89 -2.55
CA ASN A 34 1.95 -0.26 -2.32
C ASN A 34 1.93 1.20 -2.78
N ARG A 35 1.29 1.52 -3.91
CA ARG A 35 1.11 2.92 -4.34
C ARG A 35 0.26 3.71 -3.34
N TYR A 36 -0.82 3.12 -2.81
CA TYR A 36 -1.64 3.74 -1.78
C TYR A 36 -0.90 3.91 -0.44
N SER A 37 -0.06 2.95 -0.04
CA SER A 37 0.76 3.09 1.16
C SER A 37 1.91 4.07 0.97
N ALA A 38 2.51 4.15 -0.22
CA ALA A 38 3.62 5.04 -0.51
C ALA A 38 3.19 6.52 -0.48
N SER A 39 2.02 6.86 -1.04
CA SER A 39 1.47 8.22 -0.92
C SER A 39 1.19 8.57 0.54
N LYS A 40 0.55 7.65 1.29
CA LYS A 40 0.22 7.85 2.70
C LYS A 40 1.47 7.91 3.61
N GLN A 41 2.55 7.25 3.22
CA GLN A 41 3.84 7.29 3.92
C GLN A 41 4.58 8.61 3.67
N GLY A 42 4.48 9.18 2.46
CA GLY A 42 4.96 10.53 2.16
C GLY A 42 4.29 11.59 3.05
N ASP A 43 2.96 11.57 3.13
CA ASP A 43 2.19 12.52 3.96
C ASP A 43 2.48 12.40 5.44
N ARG A 44 2.61 11.16 5.94
CA ARG A 44 3.01 10.91 7.34
C ARG A 44 4.39 11.46 7.65
N ASN A 45 5.34 11.31 6.72
CA ASN A 45 6.71 11.81 6.91
C ASN A 45 6.72 13.34 6.97
N ILE A 46 6.04 14.01 6.03
CA ILE A 46 5.94 15.49 6.01
C ILE A 46 5.27 16.02 7.29
N THR A 47 4.17 15.39 7.72
CA THR A 47 3.49 15.78 8.96
C THR A 47 4.39 15.61 10.19
N SER A 48 5.17 14.51 10.24
CA SER A 48 6.12 14.26 11.35
C SER A 48 7.27 15.27 11.38
N ILE A 49 7.74 15.72 10.21
CA ILE A 49 8.77 16.76 10.10
C ILE A 49 8.21 18.10 10.60
N LEU A 50 7.00 18.46 10.21
CA LEU A 50 6.33 19.68 10.69
C LEU A 50 6.16 19.69 12.21
N GLN A 51 5.69 18.57 12.78
CA GLN A 51 5.52 18.44 14.23
C GLN A 51 6.86 18.54 14.97
N SER A 52 7.93 17.97 14.42
CA SER A 52 9.28 18.09 15.00
C SER A 52 9.78 19.54 15.01
N ARG A 53 9.51 20.33 13.96
CA ARG A 53 9.90 21.75 13.89
C ARG A 53 9.10 22.63 14.84
N LEU A 54 7.81 22.36 15.00
CA LEU A 54 6.96 23.01 16.01
C LEU A 54 7.49 22.74 17.43
N ALA A 55 7.84 21.48 17.74
CA ALA A 55 8.39 21.12 19.05
C ALA A 55 9.76 21.77 19.35
N LYS A 56 10.53 22.10 18.31
CA LYS A 56 11.78 22.86 18.43
C LYS A 56 11.59 24.37 18.53
N GLY A 57 10.36 24.87 18.35
CA GLY A 57 10.08 26.31 18.29
C GLY A 57 10.63 26.99 17.05
N GLU A 58 11.04 26.22 16.02
CA GLU A 58 11.47 26.74 14.72
C GLU A 58 10.29 27.21 13.86
N LEU A 59 9.06 26.90 14.29
CA LEU A 59 7.83 27.11 13.55
C LEU A 59 6.74 27.54 14.54
N ASP A 60 5.99 28.58 14.21
CA ASP A 60 4.88 29.07 15.04
C ASP A 60 3.60 28.25 14.83
N GLU A 61 2.71 28.22 15.82
CA GLU A 61 1.45 27.47 15.72
C GLU A 61 0.58 27.96 14.54
N ALA A 62 0.58 29.27 14.26
CA ALA A 62 -0.16 29.83 13.12
C ALA A 62 0.41 29.36 11.77
N GLU A 63 1.74 29.25 11.66
CA GLU A 63 2.42 28.74 10.48
C GLU A 63 2.17 27.24 10.29
N TYR A 64 2.19 26.48 11.39
CA TYR A 64 1.89 25.05 11.38
C TYR A 64 0.49 24.77 10.84
N GLN A 65 -0.52 25.49 11.32
CA GLN A 65 -1.91 25.34 10.83
C GLN A 65 -2.02 25.69 9.34
N ARG A 66 -1.34 26.75 8.89
CA ARG A 66 -1.36 27.17 7.47
C ARG A 66 -0.71 26.13 6.55
N LEU A 67 0.42 25.55 6.95
CA LEU A 67 1.08 24.48 6.20
C LEU A 67 0.26 23.18 6.21
N LYS A 68 -0.38 22.85 7.33
CA LYS A 68 -1.25 21.68 7.44
C LYS A 68 -2.46 21.79 6.51
N ASP A 69 -3.08 22.96 6.43
CA ASP A 69 -4.21 23.22 5.52
C ASP A 69 -3.80 23.10 4.04
N LEU A 70 -2.60 23.60 3.69
CA LEU A 70 -2.03 23.45 2.34
C LEU A 70 -1.72 21.99 1.96
N LEU A 71 -1.32 21.15 2.92
CA LEU A 71 -1.00 19.74 2.69
C LEU A 71 -2.24 18.83 2.65
N THR A 72 -3.38 19.31 3.18
CA THR A 72 -4.62 18.53 3.24
C THR A 72 -5.51 18.76 2.00
N LYS A 73 -5.17 19.74 1.15
CA LYS A 73 -5.93 20.18 -0.02
C LYS A 73 -5.38 19.61 -1.32
#